data_AF-A0A554VE38-F1
#
_entry.id   AF-A0A554VE38-F1
#
_cell.length_a   1.000
_cell.length_b   1.000
_cell.length_c   1.000
_cell.angle_alpha   90.00
_cell.angle_beta   90.00
_cell.angle_gamma   90.00
#
_symmetry.space_group_name_H-M   'P 1'
#
loop_
_entity.id
_entity.type
_entity.pdbx_description
1 polymer ?
#
loop_
_entity_poly.entity_id
_entity_poly.type
_entity_poly.pdbx_seq_one_letter_code
_entity_poly.pdbx_strand_id
1 'polypeptide(L)'
;MKTPVENFLNSIYAVTIPMLLLILAFSIKLSALFYTVFEIPVLELKLAASILLAVAVSLTLLSVSVNAKLFETDAFPIVFAICSGVMLLFVFKVISVDVLHWSEYVKRGFLSAFLATVEYVYSKLFVKKYQEHKFNESHPLADERLNKARESLKKSVLDLNQTKQDLERYKAELKCPKCQKQHDTFSRRKNCNHKILELTAH
;
A
#
# COMPACT_ATOMS: atom_id res chain seq x y z
N MET A 1 8.18 19.16 4.06
CA MET A 1 6.78 19.39 3.62
C MET A 1 6.63 18.69 2.28
N LYS A 2 5.73 17.70 2.17
CA LYS A 2 5.39 17.13 0.86
C LYS A 2 4.52 18.12 0.10
N THR A 3 4.78 18.30 -1.18
CA THR A 3 3.97 19.20 -2.02
C THR A 3 2.60 18.58 -2.30
N PRO A 4 1.54 19.39 -2.54
CA PRO A 4 0.21 18.87 -2.86
C PRO A 4 0.21 17.96 -4.09
N VAL A 5 1.12 18.19 -5.04
CA VAL A 5 1.30 17.38 -6.25
C VAL A 5 1.87 16.00 -5.93
N GLU A 6 2.85 15.91 -5.03
CA GLU A 6 3.40 14.61 -4.59
C GLU A 6 2.36 13.76 -3.88
N ASN A 7 1.48 14.37 -3.08
CA ASN A 7 0.39 13.65 -2.42
C ASN A 7 -0.65 13.14 -3.41
N PHE A 8 -0.92 13.88 -4.49
CA PHE A 8 -1.79 13.42 -5.57
C PHE A 8 -1.16 12.28 -6.36
N LEU A 9 0.12 12.40 -6.75
CA LEU A 9 0.85 11.36 -7.49
C LEU A 9 1.06 10.07 -6.68
N ASN A 10 1.17 10.16 -5.36
CA ASN A 10 1.21 9.00 -4.47
C ASN A 10 -0.16 8.46 -4.08
N SER A 11 -1.24 9.14 -4.45
CA SER A 11 -2.59 8.68 -4.17
C SER A 11 -2.94 7.48 -5.06
N ILE A 12 -3.72 6.55 -4.51
CA ILE A 12 -4.29 5.44 -5.30
C ILE A 12 -5.10 5.95 -6.50
N TYR A 13 -5.70 7.14 -6.40
CA TYR A 13 -6.43 7.77 -7.51
C TYR A 13 -5.57 8.01 -8.75
N ALA A 14 -4.27 8.31 -8.59
CA ALA A 14 -3.36 8.50 -9.73
C ALA A 14 -3.15 7.22 -10.55
N VAL A 15 -3.48 6.06 -9.98
CA VAL A 15 -3.31 4.74 -10.59
C VAL A 15 -4.67 4.17 -11.03
N THR A 16 -5.71 4.41 -10.24
CA THR A 16 -7.09 3.98 -10.55
C THR A 16 -7.65 4.67 -11.80
N ILE A 17 -7.35 5.97 -12.00
CA ILE A 17 -7.83 6.71 -13.19
C ILE A 17 -7.24 6.12 -14.49
N PRO A 18 -5.91 5.93 -14.64
CA PRO A 18 -5.35 5.25 -15.80
C PRO A 18 -5.89 3.84 -16.00
N MET A 19 -6.13 3.07 -14.92
CA MET A 19 -6.66 1.71 -15.03
C MET A 19 -8.10 1.70 -15.56
N LEU A 20 -8.95 2.61 -15.08
CA LEU A 20 -10.31 2.80 -15.60
C LEU A 20 -10.29 3.18 -17.09
N LEU A 21 -9.41 4.10 -17.48
CA LEU A 21 -9.21 4.47 -18.88
C LEU A 21 -8.74 3.28 -19.72
N LEU A 22 -7.86 2.43 -19.18
CA LEU A 22 -7.35 1.26 -19.86
C LEU A 22 -8.44 0.20 -20.05
N ILE A 23 -9.27 -0.06 -19.03
CA ILE A 23 -10.43 -0.96 -19.13
C ILE A 23 -11.45 -0.43 -20.14
N LEU A 24 -11.69 0.89 -20.16
CA LEU A 24 -12.60 1.51 -21.12
C LEU A 24 -12.06 1.39 -22.55
N ALA A 25 -10.77 1.65 -22.76
CA ALA A 25 -10.11 1.45 -24.05
C ALA A 25 -10.16 -0.02 -24.50
N PHE A 26 -9.96 -0.95 -23.57
CA PHE A 26 -10.05 -2.39 -23.82
C PHE A 26 -11.48 -2.82 -24.21
N SER A 27 -12.49 -2.29 -23.53
CA SER A 27 -13.90 -2.52 -23.86
C SER A 27 -14.24 -2.03 -25.27
N ILE A 28 -13.73 -0.86 -25.68
CA ILE A 28 -13.91 -0.35 -27.05
C ILE A 28 -13.23 -1.28 -28.07
N LYS A 29 -12.00 -1.74 -27.79
CA LYS A 29 -11.26 -2.68 -28.67
C LYS A 29 -12.00 -4.01 -28.82
N LEU A 30 -12.48 -4.58 -27.72
CA LEU A 30 -13.30 -5.80 -27.72
C LEU A 30 -14.60 -5.60 -28.50
N SER A 31 -15.25 -4.45 -28.34
CA SER A 31 -16.47 -4.13 -29.09
C SER A 31 -16.20 -4.02 -30.58
N ALA A 32 -15.07 -3.45 -30.99
CA ALA A 32 -14.69 -3.44 -32.41
C ALA A 32 -14.41 -4.87 -32.92
N LEU A 33 -13.72 -5.69 -32.13
CA LEU A 33 -13.36 -7.06 -32.47
C LEU A 33 -14.60 -7.95 -32.62
N PHE A 34 -15.47 -7.99 -31.62
CA PHE A 34 -16.69 -8.79 -31.66
C PHE A 34 -17.65 -8.33 -32.76
N TYR A 35 -17.68 -7.02 -33.05
CA TYR A 35 -18.43 -6.51 -34.20
C TYR A 35 -17.88 -7.05 -35.53
N THR A 36 -16.58 -7.28 -35.67
CA THR A 36 -16.06 -7.90 -36.90
C THR A 36 -16.35 -9.40 -36.98
N VAL A 37 -16.40 -10.10 -35.85
CA VAL A 37 -16.55 -11.56 -35.77
C VAL A 37 -18.01 -12.03 -35.89
N PHE A 38 -18.97 -11.26 -35.37
CA PHE A 38 -20.38 -11.69 -35.41
C PHE A 38 -20.98 -11.61 -36.81
N GLU A 39 -21.44 -12.74 -37.34
CA GLU A 39 -22.20 -12.83 -38.60
C GLU A 39 -23.71 -12.66 -38.36
N ILE A 40 -24.10 -11.71 -37.51
CA ILE A 40 -25.52 -11.43 -37.25
C ILE A 40 -26.06 -10.53 -38.37
N PRO A 41 -27.17 -10.92 -39.05
CA PRO A 41 -27.71 -10.16 -40.18
C PRO A 41 -28.32 -8.80 -39.77
N VAL A 42 -28.71 -8.66 -38.50
CA VAL A 42 -29.28 -7.43 -37.96
C VAL A 42 -28.19 -6.57 -37.33
N LEU A 43 -27.91 -5.41 -37.96
CA LEU A 43 -26.84 -4.48 -37.58
C LEU A 43 -26.94 -4.00 -36.12
N GLU A 44 -28.14 -3.62 -35.68
CA GLU A 44 -28.39 -3.10 -34.33
C GLU A 44 -28.11 -4.15 -33.26
N LEU A 45 -28.59 -5.38 -33.49
CA LEU A 45 -28.39 -6.51 -32.59
C LEU A 45 -26.92 -6.92 -32.52
N LYS A 46 -26.21 -6.85 -33.66
CA LYS A 46 -24.77 -7.10 -33.76
C LYS A 46 -23.95 -6.11 -32.95
N LEU A 47 -24.27 -4.82 -33.04
CA LEU A 47 -23.62 -3.77 -32.25
C LEU A 47 -23.91 -3.95 -30.75
N ALA A 48 -25.17 -4.17 -30.38
CA ALA A 48 -25.58 -4.36 -28.99
C ALA A 48 -24.91 -5.58 -28.34
N ALA A 49 -24.91 -6.73 -29.04
CA ALA A 49 -24.25 -7.96 -28.58
C ALA A 49 -22.74 -7.76 -28.40
N SER A 50 -22.11 -7.04 -29.31
CA SER A 50 -20.68 -6.72 -29.24
C SER A 50 -20.32 -5.87 -28.02
N ILE A 51 -21.06 -4.78 -27.79
CA ILE A 51 -20.86 -3.90 -26.63
C ILE A 51 -21.13 -4.65 -25.33
N LEU A 52 -22.23 -5.40 -25.25
CA LEU A 52 -22.57 -6.17 -24.05
C LEU A 52 -21.48 -7.19 -23.71
N LEU A 53 -20.96 -7.91 -24.71
CA LEU A 53 -19.91 -8.89 -24.50
C LEU A 53 -18.59 -8.22 -24.09
N ALA A 54 -18.23 -7.10 -24.70
CA ALA A 54 -17.05 -6.33 -24.33
C ALA A 54 -17.12 -5.81 -22.89
N VAL A 55 -18.28 -5.29 -22.47
CA VAL A 55 -18.52 -4.84 -21.10
C VAL A 55 -18.47 -6.02 -20.12
N ALA A 56 -19.10 -7.14 -20.45
CA ALA A 56 -19.09 -8.34 -19.60
C ALA A 56 -17.65 -8.88 -19.38
N VAL A 57 -16.84 -8.96 -20.44
CA VAL A 57 -15.43 -9.37 -20.36
C VAL A 57 -14.60 -8.34 -19.58
N SER A 58 -14.82 -7.04 -19.82
CA SER A 58 -14.11 -5.97 -19.11
C SER A 58 -14.45 -5.92 -17.62
N LEU A 59 -15.70 -6.16 -17.24
CA LEU A 59 -16.13 -6.30 -15.85
C LEU A 59 -15.55 -7.54 -15.19
N THR A 60 -15.45 -8.65 -15.93
CA THR A 60 -14.81 -9.87 -15.44
C THR A 60 -13.32 -9.63 -15.18
N LEU A 61 -12.63 -8.93 -16.08
CA LEU A 61 -11.24 -8.50 -15.89
C LEU A 61 -11.11 -7.55 -14.70
N LEU A 62 -12.04 -6.60 -14.53
CA LEU A 62 -12.05 -5.71 -13.38
C LEU A 62 -12.24 -6.49 -12.07
N SER A 63 -13.18 -7.43 -12.03
CA SER A 63 -13.47 -8.28 -10.86
C SER A 63 -12.28 -9.16 -10.50
N VAL A 64 -11.66 -9.79 -11.50
CA VAL A 64 -10.40 -10.52 -11.34
C VAL A 64 -9.29 -9.58 -10.88
N SER A 65 -9.30 -8.34 -11.36
CA SER A 65 -8.30 -7.33 -10.98
C SER A 65 -8.44 -6.75 -9.57
N VAL A 66 -9.54 -7.05 -8.89
CA VAL A 66 -9.73 -6.72 -7.46
C VAL A 66 -9.38 -7.93 -6.58
N ASN A 67 -9.30 -9.14 -7.15
CA ASN A 67 -8.98 -10.34 -6.39
C ASN A 67 -7.47 -10.41 -6.11
N ALA A 68 -7.08 -9.89 -4.93
CA ALA A 68 -5.68 -9.77 -4.50
C ALA A 68 -4.85 -11.05 -4.58
N LYS A 69 -5.46 -12.24 -4.50
CA LYS A 69 -4.73 -13.52 -4.61
C LYS A 69 -4.12 -13.75 -6.00
N LEU A 70 -4.75 -13.24 -7.06
CA LEU A 70 -4.19 -13.36 -8.40
C LEU A 70 -3.01 -12.40 -8.65
N PHE A 71 -2.89 -11.35 -7.83
CA PHE A 71 -1.85 -10.34 -7.97
C PHE A 71 -0.56 -10.66 -7.24
N GLU A 72 -0.56 -11.61 -6.30
CA GLU A 72 0.67 -12.08 -5.66
C GLU A 72 1.64 -12.66 -6.68
N THR A 73 1.13 -13.15 -7.82
CA THR A 73 1.92 -13.57 -8.96
C THR A 73 1.98 -12.49 -10.03
N ASP A 74 3.19 -12.15 -10.51
CA ASP A 74 3.45 -11.29 -11.68
C ASP A 74 2.86 -11.83 -13.01
N ALA A 75 2.10 -12.93 -12.96
CA ALA A 75 1.48 -13.58 -14.09
C ALA A 75 0.37 -12.73 -14.73
N PHE A 76 -0.43 -11.99 -13.94
CA PHE A 76 -1.58 -11.25 -14.49
C PHE A 76 -1.18 -10.18 -15.51
N PRO A 77 -0.22 -9.27 -15.24
CA PRO A 77 0.22 -8.30 -16.24
C PRO A 77 0.73 -8.93 -17.52
N ILE A 78 1.42 -10.07 -17.42
CA ILE A 78 1.97 -10.80 -18.57
C ILE A 78 0.85 -11.37 -19.43
N VAL A 79 -0.07 -12.12 -18.81
CA VAL A 79 -1.22 -12.73 -19.52
C VAL A 79 -2.08 -11.65 -20.15
N PHE A 80 -2.36 -10.56 -19.43
CA PHE A 80 -3.13 -9.43 -19.93
C PHE A 80 -2.47 -8.79 -21.16
N ALA A 81 -1.17 -8.53 -21.10
CA ALA A 81 -0.42 -7.95 -22.22
C ALA A 81 -0.37 -8.86 -23.45
N ILE A 82 -0.20 -10.18 -23.26
CA ILE A 82 -0.23 -11.16 -24.36
C ILE A 82 -1.60 -11.18 -25.01
N CYS A 83 -2.67 -11.33 -24.22
CA CYS A 83 -4.04 -11.33 -24.73
C CYS A 83 -4.36 -10.05 -25.49
N SER A 84 -3.98 -8.89 -24.94
CA SER A 84 -4.22 -7.60 -25.60
C SER A 84 -3.38 -7.43 -26.87
N GLY A 85 -2.13 -7.89 -26.88
CA GLY A 85 -1.28 -7.92 -28.07
C GLY A 85 -1.90 -8.75 -29.20
N VAL A 86 -2.42 -9.94 -28.87
CA VAL A 86 -3.15 -10.79 -29.83
C VAL A 86 -4.39 -10.08 -30.36
N MET A 87 -5.21 -9.47 -29.49
CA MET A 87 -6.38 -8.70 -29.93
C MET A 87 -6.01 -7.53 -30.84
N LEU A 88 -4.93 -6.82 -30.54
CA LEU A 88 -4.44 -5.71 -31.37
C LEU A 88 -4.00 -6.16 -32.76
N LEU A 89 -3.37 -7.35 -32.87
CA LEU A 89 -3.05 -7.93 -34.17
C LEU A 89 -4.31 -8.17 -35.02
N PHE A 90 -5.41 -8.60 -34.40
CA PHE A 90 -6.69 -8.73 -35.10
C PHE A 90 -7.32 -7.37 -35.45
N VAL A 91 -7.32 -6.42 -34.51
CA VAL A 91 -7.89 -5.06 -34.71
C VAL A 91 -7.17 -4.32 -35.84
N PHE A 92 -5.84 -4.41 -35.89
CA PHE A 92 -5.05 -3.82 -36.98
C PHE A 92 -5.07 -4.67 -38.25
N LYS A 93 -5.82 -5.77 -38.28
CA LYS A 93 -5.91 -6.69 -39.42
C LYS A 93 -4.52 -7.10 -39.91
N VAL A 94 -3.63 -7.46 -38.98
CA VAL A 94 -2.32 -8.01 -39.34
C VAL A 94 -2.49 -9.39 -39.95
N ILE A 95 -3.50 -10.15 -39.54
CA ILE A 95 -3.77 -11.52 -40.02
C ILE A 95 -4.96 -11.53 -41.01
N SER A 96 -5.12 -10.48 -41.82
CA SER A 96 -6.13 -10.50 -42.88
C SER A 96 -5.66 -11.28 -44.10
N VAL A 97 -6.60 -11.87 -44.84
CA VAL A 97 -6.38 -12.66 -46.06
C VAL A 97 -5.86 -11.80 -47.22
N ASP A 98 -6.05 -10.48 -47.15
CA ASP A 98 -5.59 -9.53 -48.16
C ASP A 98 -4.06 -9.44 -48.19
N VAL A 99 -3.50 -9.47 -49.40
CA VAL A 99 -2.05 -9.39 -49.62
C VAL A 99 -1.58 -7.95 -49.36
N LEU A 100 -1.21 -7.65 -48.11
CA LEU A 100 -0.65 -6.34 -47.76
C LEU A 100 0.85 -6.26 -48.12
N HIS A 101 1.30 -5.04 -48.41
CA HIS A 101 2.73 -4.77 -48.61
C HIS A 101 3.52 -5.02 -47.30
N TRP A 102 4.71 -5.62 -47.39
CA TRP A 102 5.53 -6.01 -46.22
C TRP A 102 5.74 -4.87 -45.21
N SER A 103 5.91 -3.65 -45.71
CA SER A 103 6.07 -2.45 -44.87
C SER A 103 4.85 -2.15 -43.98
N GLU A 104 3.63 -2.49 -44.41
CA GLU A 104 2.43 -2.32 -43.60
C GLU A 104 2.32 -3.37 -42.49
N TYR A 105 2.68 -4.62 -42.78
CA TYR A 105 2.74 -5.69 -41.77
C TYR A 105 3.67 -5.30 -40.62
N VAL A 106 4.87 -4.82 -40.94
CA VAL A 106 5.86 -4.42 -39.94
C VAL A 106 5.34 -3.24 -39.10
N LYS A 107 4.73 -2.22 -39.73
CA LYS A 107 4.16 -1.07 -39.01
C LYS A 107 3.04 -1.47 -38.05
N ARG A 108 2.08 -2.28 -38.53
CA ARG A 108 0.93 -2.73 -37.74
C ARG A 108 1.35 -3.69 -36.61
N GLY A 109 2.28 -4.59 -36.90
CA GLY A 109 2.88 -5.48 -35.91
C GLY A 109 3.63 -4.70 -34.81
N PHE A 110 4.48 -3.73 -35.21
CA PHE A 110 5.18 -2.85 -34.28
C PHE A 110 4.21 -2.05 -33.40
N LEU A 111 3.18 -1.45 -34.00
CA LEU A 111 2.17 -0.68 -33.26
C LEU A 111 1.41 -1.54 -32.26
N SER A 112 1.08 -2.79 -32.64
CA SER A 112 0.42 -3.76 -31.76
C SER A 112 1.31 -4.11 -30.56
N ALA A 113 2.58 -4.44 -30.82
CA ALA A 113 3.54 -4.78 -29.79
C ALA A 113 3.84 -3.59 -28.85
N PHE A 114 3.96 -2.38 -29.40
CA PHE A 114 4.16 -1.16 -28.64
C PHE A 114 2.99 -0.89 -27.69
N LEU A 115 1.74 -0.93 -28.20
CA LEU A 115 0.56 -0.74 -27.38
C LEU A 115 0.40 -1.82 -26.30
N ALA A 116 0.66 -3.08 -26.62
CA ALA A 116 0.67 -4.17 -25.65
C ALA A 116 1.74 -3.97 -24.56
N THR A 117 2.90 -3.43 -24.92
CA THR A 117 3.97 -3.07 -23.96
C THR A 117 3.54 -1.93 -23.04
N VAL A 118 2.88 -0.90 -23.58
CA VAL A 118 2.32 0.19 -22.78
C VAL A 118 1.30 -0.36 -21.78
N GLU A 119 0.39 -1.22 -22.24
CA GLU A 119 -0.60 -1.87 -21.37
C GLU A 119 0.05 -2.75 -20.30
N TYR A 120 1.10 -3.51 -20.63
CA TYR A 120 1.89 -4.26 -19.65
C TYR A 120 2.46 -3.36 -18.56
N VAL A 121 3.08 -2.24 -18.93
CA VAL A 121 3.68 -1.28 -17.98
C VAL A 121 2.61 -0.72 -17.06
N TYR A 122 1.45 -0.31 -17.59
CA TYR A 122 0.35 0.21 -16.79
C TYR A 122 -0.24 -0.85 -15.86
N SER A 123 -0.50 -2.07 -16.35
CA SER A 123 -0.97 -3.17 -15.51
C SER A 123 0.01 -3.47 -14.40
N LYS A 124 1.32 -3.54 -14.69
CA LYS A 124 2.36 -3.78 -13.67
C LYS A 124 2.43 -2.66 -12.62
N LEU A 125 2.35 -1.40 -13.04
CA LEU A 125 2.28 -0.26 -12.13
C LEU A 125 1.04 -0.33 -11.24
N PHE A 126 -0.11 -0.73 -11.80
CA PHE A 126 -1.35 -0.93 -11.06
C PHE A 126 -1.19 -2.03 -10.00
N VAL A 127 -0.69 -3.21 -10.36
CA VAL A 127 -0.46 -4.32 -9.41
C VAL A 127 0.41 -3.87 -8.25
N LYS A 128 1.54 -3.24 -8.56
CA LYS A 128 2.49 -2.79 -7.55
C LYS A 128 1.85 -1.78 -6.59
N LYS A 129 1.15 -0.79 -7.12
CA LYS A 129 0.50 0.25 -6.32
C LYS A 129 -0.70 -0.27 -5.52
N TYR A 130 -1.44 -1.22 -6.06
CA TYR A 130 -2.54 -1.89 -5.36
C TYR A 130 -2.02 -2.72 -4.17
N GLN A 131 -0.92 -3.46 -4.36
CA GLN A 131 -0.25 -4.18 -3.27
C GLN A 131 0.29 -3.23 -2.20
N GLU A 132 0.95 -2.13 -2.59
CA GLU A 132 1.39 -1.08 -1.66
C GLU A 132 0.23 -0.51 -0.83
N HIS A 133 -0.91 -0.23 -1.48
CA HIS A 133 -2.10 0.26 -0.79
C HIS A 133 -2.66 -0.78 0.18
N LYS A 134 -2.86 -2.02 -0.26
CA LYS A 134 -3.37 -3.11 0.59
C LYS A 134 -2.45 -3.35 1.78
N PHE A 135 -1.13 -3.30 1.59
CA PHE A 135 -0.15 -3.41 2.66
C PHE A 135 -0.29 -2.26 3.67
N ASN A 136 -0.40 -1.01 3.20
CA ASN A 136 -0.60 0.15 4.07
C ASN A 136 -1.95 0.09 4.82
N GLU A 137 -3.00 -0.40 4.17
CA GLU A 137 -4.35 -0.54 4.73
C GLU A 137 -4.50 -1.74 5.68
N SER A 138 -3.59 -2.73 5.61
CA SER A 138 -3.50 -3.83 6.59
C SER A 138 -2.53 -3.53 7.74
N HIS A 139 -1.71 -2.47 7.63
CA HIS A 139 -0.86 -1.94 8.70
C HIS A 139 -1.41 -0.78 9.59
N PRO A 140 -2.68 -0.31 9.54
CA PRO A 140 -3.13 0.77 10.42
C PRO A 140 -3.12 0.34 11.88
N LEU A 141 -3.22 -0.97 12.17
CA LEU A 141 -3.02 -1.52 13.52
C LEU A 141 -1.57 -1.40 14.00
N ALA A 142 -0.59 -1.43 13.10
CA ALA A 142 0.80 -1.23 13.47
C ALA A 142 1.07 0.25 13.77
N ASP A 143 0.55 1.17 12.96
CA ASP A 143 0.65 2.61 13.22
C ASP A 143 -0.16 3.03 14.45
N GLU A 144 -1.33 2.43 14.70
CA GLU A 144 -2.10 2.67 15.92
C GLU A 144 -1.36 2.11 17.16
N ARG A 145 -0.77 0.92 17.07
CA ARG A 145 0.07 0.36 18.14
C ARG A 145 1.32 1.19 18.36
N LEU A 146 1.93 1.71 17.30
CA LEU A 146 3.13 2.54 17.37
C LEU A 146 2.82 3.92 17.94
N ASN A 147 1.66 4.49 17.62
CA ASN A 147 1.16 5.72 18.23
C ASN A 147 0.79 5.52 19.70
N LYS A 148 0.13 4.41 20.08
CA LYS A 148 -0.11 4.05 21.49
C LYS A 148 1.20 3.80 22.25
N ALA A 149 2.18 3.15 21.64
CA ALA A 149 3.51 2.97 22.21
C ALA A 149 4.24 4.31 22.40
N ARG A 150 4.09 5.24 21.46
CA ARG A 150 4.68 6.58 21.53
C ARG A 150 4.02 7.44 22.59
N GLU A 151 2.70 7.36 22.75
CA GLU A 151 1.96 8.04 23.81
C GLU A 151 2.33 7.50 25.20
N SER A 152 2.40 6.19 25.37
CA SER A 152 2.86 5.58 26.63
C SER A 152 4.30 5.96 26.95
N LEU A 153 5.20 5.98 25.96
CA LEU A 153 6.58 6.44 26.15
C LEU A 153 6.64 7.92 26.55
N LYS A 154 5.86 8.79 25.92
CA LYS A 154 5.77 10.22 26.32
C LYS A 154 5.30 10.37 27.77
N LYS A 155 4.31 9.57 28.19
CA LYS A 155 3.79 9.57 29.55
C LYS A 155 4.85 9.12 30.55
N SER A 156 5.54 8.01 30.27
CA SER A 156 6.64 7.54 31.11
C SER A 156 7.80 8.53 31.22
N VAL A 157 8.12 9.25 30.14
CA VAL A 157 9.15 10.32 30.17
C VAL A 157 8.70 11.49 31.05
N LEU A 158 7.42 11.88 31.01
CA LEU A 158 6.84 12.91 31.87
C LEU A 158 6.91 12.50 33.35
N ASP A 159 6.50 11.27 33.67
CA ASP A 159 6.52 10.73 35.03
C ASP A 159 7.96 10.65 35.57
N LEU A 160 8.92 10.22 34.74
CA LEU A 160 10.34 10.21 35.11
C LEU A 160 10.87 11.61 35.43
N ASN A 161 10.45 12.60 34.65
CA ASN A 161 10.88 13.97 34.84
C ASN A 161 10.28 14.60 36.12
N GLN A 162 9.03 14.28 36.44
CA GLN A 162 8.40 14.65 37.71
C GLN A 162 9.10 13.97 38.89
N THR A 163 9.33 12.66 38.81
CA THR A 163 10.02 11.91 39.86
C THR A 163 11.41 12.46 40.12
N LYS A 164 12.13 12.87 39.06
CA LYS A 164 13.44 13.52 39.17
C LYS A 164 13.35 14.87 39.90
N GLN A 165 12.36 15.70 39.57
CA GLN A 165 12.14 16.97 40.28
C GLN A 165 11.79 16.76 41.76
N ASP A 166 10.95 15.79 42.08
CA ASP A 166 10.60 15.47 43.46
C ASP A 166 11.81 14.97 44.25
N LEU A 167 12.66 14.15 43.64
CA LEU A 167 13.89 13.68 44.26
C LEU A 167 14.88 14.83 44.51
N GLU A 168 14.96 15.80 43.60
CA GLU A 168 15.75 17.02 43.79
C GLU A 168 15.19 17.89 44.92
N ARG A 169 13.85 18.02 45.05
CA ARG A 169 13.20 18.70 46.19
C ARG A 169 13.49 18.00 47.51
N TYR A 170 13.30 16.69 47.59
CA TYR A 170 13.65 15.91 48.79
C TYR A 170 15.13 16.05 49.16
N LYS A 171 16.03 16.04 48.18
CA LYS A 171 17.46 16.25 48.41
C LYS A 171 17.75 17.67 48.93
N ALA A 172 17.00 18.68 48.49
CA ALA A 172 17.11 20.04 49.01
C ALA A 172 16.57 20.14 50.44
N GLU A 173 15.46 19.48 50.77
CA GLU A 173 14.91 19.41 52.13
C GLU A 173 15.84 18.66 53.10
N LEU A 174 16.43 17.55 52.66
CA LEU A 174 17.41 16.77 53.45
C LEU A 174 18.71 17.55 53.73
N LYS A 175 19.06 18.53 52.88
CA LYS A 175 20.19 19.46 53.13
C LYS A 175 19.87 20.53 54.17
N CYS A 176 18.69 20.50 54.80
CA CYS A 176 18.39 21.39 55.93
C CYS A 176 19.37 21.11 57.09
N PRO A 177 20.19 22.09 57.52
CA PRO A 177 21.23 21.89 58.55
C PRO A 177 20.67 21.51 59.94
N LYS A 178 19.35 21.66 60.15
CA LYS A 178 18.67 21.19 61.37
C LYS A 178 18.30 19.70 61.32
N CYS A 179 18.00 19.15 60.15
CA CYS A 179 17.60 17.74 59.97
C CYS A 179 18.81 16.79 60.01
N GLN A 180 19.98 17.24 59.55
CA GLN A 180 21.22 16.45 59.57
C GLN A 180 21.67 16.10 61.01
N LYS A 181 21.45 17.02 61.97
CA LYS A 181 21.72 16.78 63.41
C LYS A 181 20.80 15.72 64.04
N GLN A 182 19.56 15.58 63.56
CA GLN A 182 18.62 14.55 64.03
C GLN A 182 18.91 13.16 63.46
N HIS A 183 19.35 13.09 62.20
CA HIS A 183 19.70 11.81 61.56
C HIS A 183 20.99 11.20 62.13
N ASP A 184 21.97 12.04 62.50
CA ASP A 184 23.19 11.61 63.19
C ASP A 184 22.93 11.12 64.62
N THR A 185 21.98 11.73 65.33
CA THR A 185 21.59 11.29 66.68
C THR A 185 20.80 9.98 66.65
N PHE A 186 19.95 9.75 65.63
CA PHE A 186 19.23 8.49 65.46
C PHE A 186 20.14 7.32 65.05
N SER A 187 21.11 7.57 64.16
CA SER A 187 22.11 6.57 63.74
C SER A 187 23.06 6.19 64.89
N ARG A 188 23.44 7.14 65.74
CA ARG A 188 24.18 6.85 66.98
C ARG A 188 23.37 6.00 67.96
N ARG A 189 22.05 6.23 68.11
CA ARG A 189 21.19 5.41 68.97
C ARG A 189 21.06 3.96 68.50
N LYS A 190 20.94 3.71 67.19
CA LYS A 190 20.90 2.34 66.65
C LYS A 190 22.21 1.58 66.87
N ASN A 191 23.36 2.25 66.72
CA ASN A 191 24.66 1.62 66.99
C ASN A 191 24.88 1.33 68.49
N CYS A 192 24.35 2.14 69.41
CA CYS A 192 24.43 1.83 70.84
C CYS A 192 23.55 0.63 71.22
N ASN A 193 22.35 0.50 70.67
CA ASN A 193 21.48 -0.66 70.96
C ASN A 193 22.04 -1.97 70.41
N HIS A 194 22.72 -1.95 69.26
CA HIS A 194 23.37 -3.15 68.73
C HIS A 194 24.54 -3.62 69.61
N LYS A 195 25.32 -2.68 70.17
CA LYS A 195 26.42 -3.00 71.09
C LYS A 195 25.98 -3.52 72.45
N ILE A 196 24.83 -3.06 72.96
CA ILE A 196 24.27 -3.53 74.22
C ILE A 196 23.73 -4.97 74.07
N LEU A 197 23.15 -5.31 72.92
CA LEU A 197 22.68 -6.67 72.63
C LEU A 197 23.84 -7.69 72.52
N GLU A 198 25.02 -7.29 72.05
CA GLU A 198 26.21 -8.15 72.03
C GLU A 198 26.82 -8.38 73.43
N LEU A 199 26.66 -7.44 74.37
CA LEU A 199 27.20 -7.54 75.73
C LEU A 199 26.32 -8.37 76.68
N THR A 200 25.05 -8.63 76.34
CA THR A 200 24.13 -9.47 77.12
C THR A 200 24.07 -10.94 76.66
N ALA A 201 24.89 -11.33 75.67
CA ALA A 201 24.90 -12.68 75.09
C ALA A 201 26.09 -13.56 75.56
N HIS A 202 26.80 -13.15 76.62
CA HIS A 202 27.84 -13.92 77.32
C HIS A 202 27.50 -14.02 78.81
#